data_AF-A0A7W0SXJ9-F1
#
_entry.id   AF-A0A7W0SXJ9-F1
#
_cell.length_a   1.000
_cell.length_b   1.000
_cell.length_c   1.000
_cell.angle_alpha   90.00
_cell.angle_beta   90.00
_cell.angle_gamma   90.00
#
_symmetry.space_group_name_H-M   'P 1'
#
loop_
_entity.id
_entity.type
_entity.pdbx_description
1 polymer ?
#
loop_
_entity_poly.entity_id
_entity_poly.type
_entity_poly.pdbx_seq_one_letter_code
_entity_poly.pdbx_strand_id
1 'polypeptide(L)' 'MSELARAVVCRPERPGEVAALRDVVARSFGEPVVADLVEALRVSTAWVPGLSFVAEYDGGVIGQALFT' A
#
# COMPACT_ATOMS: atom_id res chain seq x y z
N MET A 1 23.72 -15.09 -14.06
CA MET A 1 22.55 -14.20 -13.90
C MET A 1 22.58 -13.67 -12.47
N SER A 2 23.64 -12.94 -12.13
CA SER A 2 23.67 -11.46 -12.10
C SER A 2 22.63 -10.90 -11.14
N GLU A 3 23.17 -10.51 -10.00
CA GLU A 3 22.74 -9.56 -8.98
C GLU A 3 22.20 -8.25 -9.57
N LEU A 4 21.16 -8.32 -10.41
CA LEU A 4 20.12 -7.31 -10.37
C LEU A 4 19.41 -7.56 -9.05
N ALA A 5 19.94 -6.93 -8.00
CA ALA A 5 19.49 -7.07 -6.64
C ALA A 5 17.95 -7.04 -6.61
N ARG A 6 17.37 -7.90 -5.79
CA ARG A 6 15.96 -7.88 -5.39
C ARG A 6 15.61 -6.45 -4.96
N ALA A 7 15.11 -5.66 -5.90
CA ALA A 7 14.95 -4.22 -5.73
C ALA A 7 13.52 -3.96 -5.25
N VAL A 8 13.38 -3.00 -4.34
CA VAL A 8 12.06 -2.47 -4.02
C VAL A 8 11.59 -1.62 -5.19
N VAL A 9 10.41 -1.92 -5.71
CA VAL A 9 9.76 -1.15 -6.79
C VAL A 9 8.59 -0.39 -6.21
N CYS A 10 8.64 0.94 -6.31
CA CYS A 10 7.49 1.78 -6.01
C CYS A 10 6.61 1.90 -7.26
N ARG A 11 5.31 1.64 -7.12
CA ARG A 11 4.35 1.74 -8.22
C ARG A 11 2.99 2.25 -7.72
N PRO A 12 2.13 2.76 -8.61
CA PRO A 12 0.76 3.04 -8.25
C PRO A 12 0.06 1.79 -7.69
N GLU A 13 -0.80 2.02 -6.71
CA GLU A 13 -1.76 1.01 -6.25
C GLU A 13 -2.74 0.63 -7.37
N ARG A 14 -3.08 -0.65 -7.44
CA ARG A 14 -4.03 -1.20 -8.43
C ARG A 14 -5.38 -1.48 -7.78
N PRO A 15 -6.49 -1.39 -8.56
CA PRO A 15 -7.78 -1.86 -8.10
C PRO A 15 -7.72 -3.32 -7.63
N GLY A 16 -8.35 -3.62 -6.49
CA GLY A 16 -8.37 -4.96 -5.90
C GLY A 16 -7.26 -5.25 -4.89
N GLU A 17 -6.27 -4.36 -4.71
CA GLU A 17 -5.19 -4.56 -3.73
C GLU A 17 -5.57 -4.18 -2.29
N VAL A 18 -6.76 -3.59 -2.07
CA VAL A 18 -7.18 -3.03 -0.77
C VAL A 18 -7.04 -4.02 0.39
N ALA A 19 -7.47 -5.27 0.23
CA ALA A 19 -7.38 -6.27 1.30
C ALA A 19 -5.93 -6.60 1.68
N ALA A 20 -5.05 -6.76 0.68
CA ALA A 20 -3.63 -7.01 0.92
C ALA A 20 -2.94 -5.80 1.59
N LEU A 21 -3.36 -4.58 1.23
CA LEU A 21 -2.85 -3.35 1.84
C LEU A 21 -3.33 -3.16 3.27
N ARG A 22 -4.57 -3.56 3.59
CA ARG A 22 -5.09 -3.56 4.96
C ARG A 22 -4.16 -4.34 5.89
N ASP A 23 -3.73 -5.53 5.48
CA ASP A 23 -2.81 -6.37 6.26
C ASP A 23 -1.43 -5.72 6.42
N VAL A 24 -0.92 -5.07 5.37
CA VAL A 24 0.35 -4.33 5.43
C VAL A 24 0.27 -3.20 6.46
N VAL A 25 -0.77 -2.36 6.38
CA VAL A 25 -0.96 -1.23 7.30
C VAL A 25 -1.13 -1.71 8.73
N ALA A 26 -1.99 -2.71 8.97
CA ALA A 26 -2.21 -3.25 10.31
C ALA A 26 -0.91 -3.78 10.93
N ARG A 27 -0.07 -4.49 10.17
CA ARG A 27 1.24 -4.96 10.64
C ARG A 27 2.23 -3.82 10.89
N SER A 28 2.21 -2.76 10.07
CA SER A 28 3.12 -1.62 10.21
C SER A 28 2.86 -0.81 11.50
N PHE A 29 1.60 -0.72 11.92
CA PHE A 29 1.20 0.08 13.09
C PHE A 29 0.89 -0.76 14.34
N GLY A 30 0.76 -2.08 14.20
CA GLY A 30 0.47 -2.99 15.32
C GLY A 30 -0.98 -2.96 15.83
N GLU A 31 -1.83 -2.11 15.24
CA GLU A 31 -3.23 -1.92 15.63
C GLU A 31 -4.14 -1.81 14.39
N PRO A 32 -5.38 -2.35 14.45
CA PRO A 32 -6.29 -2.33 13.30
C PRO A 32 -6.82 -0.93 12.97
N VAL A 33 -6.83 0.00 13.95
CA VAL A 33 -7.43 1.34 13.80
C VAL A 33 -6.80 2.15 12.67
N VAL A 34 -5.50 1.97 12.39
CA VAL A 34 -4.84 2.69 11.30
C VAL A 34 -5.24 2.11 9.95
N ALA A 35 -5.46 0.80 9.85
CA ALA A 35 -5.97 0.18 8.64
C ALA A 35 -7.42 0.62 8.35
N ASP A 36 -8.26 0.74 9.38
CA ASP A 36 -9.61 1.29 9.27
C ASP A 36 -9.61 2.75 8.80
N LEU A 37 -8.70 3.57 9.36
CA LEU A 37 -8.53 4.96 8.93
C LEU A 37 -8.13 5.04 7.44
N VAL A 38 -7.18 4.22 7.01
CA VAL A 38 -6.73 4.18 5.61
C VAL A 38 -7.87 3.80 4.67
N GLU A 39 -8.73 2.85 5.05
CA GLU A 39 -9.92 2.49 4.25
C GLU A 39 -10.97 3.60 4.22
N ALA A 40 -11.24 4.26 5.36
CA ALA A 40 -12.15 5.39 5.43
C ALA A 40 -11.69 6.56 4.53
N LEU A 41 -10.38 6.81 4.50
CA LEU A 41 -9.77 7.83 3.65
C LEU A 41 -9.95 7.55 2.15
N ARG A 42 -9.93 6.28 1.72
CA ARG A 42 -10.14 5.88 0.31
C ARG A 42 -11.54 6.13 -0.22
N VAL A 43 -12.55 6.11 0.66
CA VAL A 43 -13.95 6.40 0.30
C VAL A 43 -14.34 7.85 0.57
N SER A 44 -13.40 8.66 1.06
CA SER A 44 -13.63 10.07 1.37
C SER A 44 -13.52 10.95 0.11
N THR A 45 -14.02 12.18 0.20
CA THR A 45 -13.90 13.18 -0.86
C THR A 45 -12.47 13.69 -1.06
N ALA A 46 -11.56 13.42 -0.13
CA ALA A 46 -10.15 13.80 -0.22
C ALA A 46 -9.37 12.82 -1.12
N TRP A 47 -9.88 11.61 -1.35
CA TRP A 47 -9.21 10.61 -2.17
C TRP A 47 -8.89 11.10 -3.59
N VAL A 48 -7.61 10.98 -3.98
CA VAL A 48 -7.15 11.27 -5.34
C VAL A 48 -6.75 9.97 -6.06
N PRO A 49 -7.56 9.51 -7.03
CA PRO A 49 -7.26 8.29 -7.79
C PRO A 49 -5.89 8.35 -8.47
N GLY A 50 -5.12 7.27 -8.36
CA GLY A 50 -3.82 7.13 -9.03
C GLY A 50 -2.64 7.82 -8.35
N LEU A 51 -2.83 8.49 -7.20
CA LEU A 51 -1.74 9.12 -6.43
C LEU A 51 -1.30 8.34 -5.19
N SER A 52 -1.90 7.18 -4.91
CA SER A 52 -1.41 6.27 -3.87
C SER A 52 -0.47 5.22 -4.47
N PHE A 53 0.59 4.92 -3.72
CA PHE A 53 1.69 4.05 -4.16
C PHE A 53 1.92 2.91 -3.18
N VAL A 54 2.46 1.82 -3.71
CA VAL A 54 2.89 0.64 -2.96
C VAL A 54 4.37 0.38 -3.21
N ALA A 55 5.06 -0.13 -2.19
CA ALA A 55 6.40 -0.67 -2.32
C ALA A 55 6.29 -2.19 -2.48
N GLU A 56 6.75 -2.72 -3.62
CA GLU A 56 6.76 -4.15 -3.92
C GLU A 56 8.18 -4.71 -3.82
N TYR A 57 8.32 -5.84 -3.13
CA TYR A 57 9.55 -6.59 -3.04
C TYR A 57 9.22 -8.07 -3.22
N ASP A 58 9.87 -8.71 -4.21
CA ASP A 58 9.75 -10.14 -4.46
C ASP A 58 8.31 -10.64 -4.72
N GLY A 59 7.52 -9.81 -5.41
CA GLY A 59 6.11 -10.08 -5.71
C GLY A 59 5.13 -9.80 -4.57
N GLY A 60 5.63 -9.38 -3.40
CA GLY A 60 4.83 -9.00 -2.24
C GLY A 60 4.83 -7.49 -2.00
N VAL A 61 3.67 -6.93 -1.64
CA VAL A 61 3.62 -5.54 -1.15
C VAL A 61 4.14 -5.50 0.29
N ILE A 62 5.14 -4.65 0.52
CA ILE A 62 5.81 -4.47 1.81
C ILE A 62 5.55 -3.09 2.44
N GLY A 63 4.89 -2.18 1.72
CA GLY A 63 4.58 -0.84 2.23
C GLY A 63 3.59 -0.09 1.35
N GLN A 64 3.01 0.98 1.90
CA GLN A 64 2.01 1.81 1.24
C GLN A 64 2.22 3.29 1.58
N ALA A 65 2.04 4.16 0.58
CA ALA A 65 1.85 5.58 0.76
C ALA A 65 0.47 5.97 0.17
N LEU A 66 -0.43 6.43 1.04
CA LEU A 66 -1.74 6.95 0.65
C LEU A 66 -1.64 8.46 0.34
N PHE A 67 -2.34 8.91 -0.70
CA PHE A 67 -2.56 10.33 -0.93
C PHE A 67 -4.07 10.66 -0.92
N THR A 68 -4.43 11.62 -0.07
CA THR A 68 -5.76 12.22 0.09
C THR A 68 -5.61 13.70 0.39
#